data_AF-A0A6J4LQE1-F1
#
_entry.id   AF-A0A6J4LQE1-F1
#
_cell.length_a   1.000
_cell.length_b   1.000
_cell.length_c   1.000
_cell.angle_alpha   90.00
_cell.angle_beta   90.00
_cell.angle_gamma   90.00
#
_symmetry.space_group_name_H-M   'P 1'
#
loop_
_entity.id
_entity.type
_entity.pdbx_description
1 polymer ?
#
loop_
_entity_poly.entity_id
_entity_poly.type
_entity_poly.pdbx_seq_one_letter_code
_entity_poly.pdbx_strand_id
1 'polypeptide(L)'
;MIDHLGLQSADPAAAAAFYERVFEPCGVREMMRHDTPHGPVIGLAGPAGQPQLWTSPLEGPGDRPVHLALAAPSRDAVDAVFAA
;
A
#
# COMPACT_ATOMS: atom_id res chain seq x y z
N MET A 1 -9.82 -15.70 1.45
CA MET A 1 -9.04 -14.93 2.43
C MET A 1 -7.76 -14.50 1.73
N ILE A 2 -7.48 -13.19 1.68
CA ILE A 2 -6.24 -12.65 1.09
C ILE A 2 -5.24 -12.55 2.24
N ASP A 3 -4.09 -13.19 2.11
CA ASP A 3 -3.01 -13.07 3.10
C ASP A 3 -2.24 -11.76 2.91
N HIS A 4 -1.80 -11.50 1.68
CA HIS A 4 -1.21 -10.25 1.24
C HIS A 4 -1.37 -10.07 -0.28
N LEU A 5 -1.08 -8.86 -0.78
CA LEU A 5 -1.11 -8.51 -2.20
C LEU A 5 0.07 -7.58 -2.54
N GLY A 6 0.68 -7.80 -3.71
CA GLY A 6 1.73 -6.93 -4.26
C GLY A 6 1.21 -6.06 -5.41
N LEU A 7 1.48 -4.76 -5.34
CA LEU A 7 1.27 -3.77 -6.39
C LEU A 7 2.63 -3.36 -6.97
N GLN A 8 2.82 -3.68 -8.24
CA GLN A 8 3.99 -3.21 -8.96
C GLN A 8 3.76 -1.77 -9.46
N SER A 9 4.73 -0.89 -9.22
CA SER A 9 4.69 0.52 -9.57
C SER A 9 6.02 0.95 -10.21
N ALA A 10 5.95 1.97 -11.07
CA ALA A 10 7.15 2.60 -11.63
C ALA A 10 8.01 3.27 -10.54
N ASP A 11 7.35 3.74 -9.47
CA ASP A 11 8.01 4.25 -8.27
C ASP A 11 7.34 3.64 -7.02
N PRO A 12 7.94 2.59 -6.44
CA PRO A 12 7.39 1.94 -5.24
C PRO A 12 7.43 2.83 -4.01
N ALA A 13 8.45 3.69 -3.88
CA ALA A 13 8.57 4.59 -2.73
C ALA A 13 7.49 5.67 -2.74
N ALA A 14 7.24 6.26 -3.92
CA ALA A 14 6.15 7.22 -4.08
C ALA A 14 4.77 6.55 -3.87
N ALA A 15 4.58 5.33 -4.36
CA ALA A 15 3.34 4.57 -4.13
C ALA A 15 3.11 4.28 -2.64
N ALA A 16 4.14 3.82 -1.92
CA ALA A 16 4.06 3.56 -0.49
C ALA A 16 3.72 4.84 0.29
N ALA A 17 4.42 5.95 0.02
CA ALA A 17 4.16 7.24 0.67
C ALA A 17 2.75 7.77 0.36
N PHE A 18 2.26 7.58 -0.87
CA PHE A 18 0.89 7.92 -1.23
C PHE A 18 -0.11 7.12 -0.39
N TYR A 19 0.03 5.80 -0.34
CA TYR A 19 -0.90 4.93 0.37
C TYR A 19 -0.84 5.09 1.89
N GLU A 20 0.35 5.31 2.46
CA GLU A 20 0.52 5.65 3.87
C GLU A 20 -0.21 6.94 4.20
N ARG A 21 -0.06 8.00 3.39
CA ARG A 21 -0.75 9.28 3.60
C ARG A 21 -2.27 9.14 3.51
N VAL A 22 -2.79 8.56 2.43
CA VAL A 22 -4.26 8.52 2.23
C VAL A 22 -4.95 7.54 3.17
N PHE A 23 -4.27 6.48 3.62
CA PHE A 23 -4.83 5.49 4.53
C PHE A 23 -4.37 5.62 5.98
N GLU A 24 -3.72 6.73 6.35
CA GLU A 24 -3.44 7.08 7.75
C GLU A 24 -4.71 7.02 8.63
N PRO A 25 -5.91 7.49 8.19
CA PRO A 25 -7.14 7.36 8.98
C PRO A 25 -7.58 5.91 9.22
N CYS A 26 -7.11 4.97 8.40
CA CYS A 26 -7.32 3.54 8.55
C CYS A 26 -6.21 2.86 9.38
N GLY A 27 -5.24 3.62 9.88
CA GLY A 27 -4.09 3.14 10.64
C GLY A 27 -3.04 2.41 9.78
N VAL A 28 -2.99 2.69 8.48
CA VAL A 28 -1.97 2.15 7.58
C VAL A 28 -0.66 2.89 7.80
N ARG A 29 0.43 2.13 7.87
CA ARG A 29 1.80 2.64 8.02
C ARG A 29 2.80 1.74 7.32
N GLU A 30 3.97 2.27 6.98
CA GLU A 30 5.10 1.43 6.61
C GLU A 30 5.51 0.54 7.79
N MET A 31 5.58 -0.77 7.54
CA MET A 31 5.98 -1.76 8.54
C MET A 31 7.31 -2.40 8.19
N MET A 32 7.59 -2.56 6.89
CA MET A 32 8.76 -3.27 6.41
C MET A 32 9.26 -2.67 5.10
N ARG A 33 10.58 -2.63 4.94
CA ARG A 33 11.24 -2.20 3.71
C ARG A 33 12.44 -3.09 3.42
N HIS A 34 12.55 -3.49 2.16
CA HIS A 34 13.70 -4.19 1.62
C HIS A 34 14.24 -3.42 0.43
N ASP A 35 15.45 -2.91 0.54
CA ASP A 35 16.14 -2.30 -0.59
C ASP A 35 16.73 -3.39 -1.47
N THR A 36 16.42 -3.35 -2.77
CA THR A 36 16.93 -4.30 -3.77
C THR A 36 17.67 -3.53 -4.87
N PRO A 37 18.52 -4.19 -5.68
CA PRO A 37 19.17 -3.55 -6.82
C PRO A 37 18.21 -2.94 -7.85
N HIS A 38 16.94 -3.38 -7.86
CA HIS A 38 15.92 -2.92 -8.80
C HIS A 38 14.96 -1.88 -8.21
N GLY A 39 15.17 -1.48 -6.95
CA GLY A 39 14.32 -0.56 -6.21
C GLY A 39 13.75 -1.18 -4.92
N PRO A 40 13.11 -0.38 -4.07
CA PRO A 40 12.63 -0.85 -2.79
C PRO A 40 11.36 -1.69 -2.93
N VAL A 41 11.23 -2.70 -2.07
CA VAL A 41 10.00 -3.45 -1.82
C VAL A 41 9.50 -3.07 -0.44
N ILE A 42 8.31 -2.47 -0.36
CA ILE A 42 7.80 -1.82 0.86
C ILE A 42 6.48 -2.48 1.25
N GLY A 43 6.40 -2.94 2.49
CA GLY A 43 5.23 -3.56 3.08
C GLY A 43 4.50 -2.61 4.02
N LEU A 44 3.23 -2.34 3.69
CA LEU A 44 2.31 -1.53 4.47
C LEU A 44 1.42 -2.43 5.33
N ALA A 45 1.25 -2.04 6.59
CA ALA A 45 0.41 -2.76 7.56
C ALA A 45 -0.66 -1.85 8.13
N GLY A 46 -1.88 -2.39 8.27
CA GLY A 46 -2.92 -1.77 9.09
C GLY A 46 -2.73 -2.04 10.60
N PRO A 47 -3.77 -1.79 11.40
CA PRO A 47 -3.74 -1.95 12.86
C PRO A 47 -3.40 -3.38 13.34
N ALA A 48 -3.64 -4.40 12.53
CA ALA A 48 -3.30 -5.79 12.85
C ALA A 48 -1.79 -6.08 12.93
N GLY A 49 -0.95 -5.16 12.42
CA GLY A 49 0.51 -5.25 12.59
C GLY A 49 1.24 -6.25 11.68
N GLN A 50 0.57 -6.76 10.64
CA GLN A 50 1.17 -7.60 9.60
C GLN A 50 1.11 -6.90 8.22
N PRO A 51 2.18 -6.94 7.41
CA PRO A 51 2.18 -6.30 6.09
C PRO A 51 1.29 -7.08 5.12
N GLN A 52 0.24 -6.43 4.62
CA GLN A 52 -0.75 -7.03 3.71
C GLN A 52 -0.73 -6.40 2.32
N LEU A 53 -0.28 -5.14 2.21
CA LEU A 53 -0.13 -4.45 0.93
C LEU A 53 1.34 -4.16 0.69
N TRP A 54 1.86 -4.63 -0.45
CA TRP A 54 3.25 -4.46 -0.82
C TRP A 54 3.36 -3.61 -2.07
N THR A 55 4.29 -2.66 -2.11
CA THR A 55 4.68 -1.96 -3.34
C THR A 55 6.04 -2.44 -3.79
N SER A 56 6.20 -2.76 -5.06
CA SER A 56 7.46 -3.23 -5.64
C SER A 56 7.70 -2.66 -7.04
N PRO A 57 8.93 -2.72 -7.57
CA PRO A 57 9.22 -2.28 -8.93
C PRO A 57 8.41 -3.06 -9.98
N LEU A 58 8.15 -2.43 -11.13
CA LEU A 58 7.57 -3.11 -12.29
C LEU A 58 8.47 -4.24 -12.79
N GLU A 59 7.87 -5.41 -13.01
CA GLU A 59 8.50 -6.50 -13.75
C GLU A 59 7.82 -6.63 -15.12
N GLY A 60 8.57 -6.43 -16.20
CA GLY A 60 8.04 -6.51 -17.57
C GLY A 60 7.09 -5.37 -17.97
N PRO A 61 6.63 -5.35 -19.23
CA PRO A 61 5.82 -4.27 -19.77
C PRO A 61 4.35 -4.33 -19.32
N GLY A 62 3.67 -3.17 -19.38
CA GLY A 62 2.20 -3.06 -19.35
C GLY A 62 1.62 -2.37 -18.11
N ASP A 63 0.42 -1.83 -18.28
CA ASP A 63 -0.40 -1.30 -17.18
C ASP A 63 -1.18 -2.43 -16.52
N ARG A 64 -1.19 -2.46 -15.19
CA ARG A 64 -1.89 -3.47 -14.38
C ARG A 64 -2.95 -2.79 -13.53
N PRO A 65 -4.11 -2.42 -14.10
CA PRO A 65 -5.19 -1.84 -13.31
C PRO A 65 -5.68 -2.87 -12.30
N VAL A 66 -5.63 -2.51 -11.03
CA VAL A 66 -6.07 -3.34 -9.91
C VAL A 66 -7.16 -2.58 -9.15
N HIS A 67 -8.28 -3.25 -8.90
CA HIS A 67 -9.24 -2.79 -7.91
C HIS A 67 -8.92 -3.48 -6.57
N LEU A 68 -8.63 -2.68 -5.56
CA LEU A 68 -8.41 -3.14 -4.20
C LEU A 68 -9.19 -2.25 -3.24
N ALA A 69 -9.62 -2.82 -2.13
CA ALA A 69 -10.34 -2.12 -1.08
C ALA A 69 -9.72 -2.48 0.29
N LEU A 70 -9.60 -1.49 1.16
CA LEU A 70 -9.16 -1.67 2.54
C LEU A 70 -10.39 -1.59 3.45
N ALA A 71 -10.36 -2.37 4.53
CA ALA A 71 -11.34 -2.24 5.59
C ALA A 71 -11.07 -0.94 6.37
N ALA A 72 -12.05 -0.04 6.39
CA ALA A 72 -12.01 1.17 7.21
C ALA A 72 -12.72 0.92 8.57
N PRO A 73 -12.24 1.52 9.66
CA PRO A 73 -12.83 1.33 10.98
C PRO A 73 -14.19 2.04 11.14
N SER A 74 -14.50 3.02 10.29
CA SER A 74 -15.74 3.80 10.34
C SER A 74 -16.02 4.48 9.00
N ARG A 75 -17.21 5.07 8.85
CA ARG A 75 -17.54 5.92 7.69
C ARG A 75 -16.73 7.22 7.69
N ASP A 76 -16.53 7.82 8.86
CA ASP A 76 -15.71 9.03 8.98
C ASP A 76 -14.27 8.79 8.52
N ALA A 77 -13.72 7.60 8.76
CA ALA A 77 -12.40 7.23 8.23
C ALA A 77 -12.39 7.13 6.70
N VAL A 78 -13.48 6.66 6.08
CA VAL A 78 -13.62 6.67 4.61
C VAL A 78 -13.64 8.11 4.07
N ASP A 79 -14.37 9.01 4.73
CA ASP A 79 -14.42 10.41 4.33
C ASP A 79 -13.05 11.09 4.51
N ALA A 80 -12.33 10.78 5.60
CA ALA A 80 -10.99 11.29 5.84
C ALA A 80 -9.97 10.78 4.81
N VAL A 81 -10.05 9.50 4.39
CA VAL A 81 -9.22 8.94 3.31
C VAL A 81 -9.45 9.71 2.00
N PHE A 82 -10.71 10.04 1.68
CA PHE A 82 -11.04 10.77 0.46
C PHE A 82 -10.52 12.22 0.47
N ALA A 83 -10.43 12.84 1.66
CA ALA A 83 -9.99 14.22 1.82
C ALA A 83 -8.45 14.40 1.86
N ALA A 84 -7.68 13.32 1.98
CA ALA A 84 -6.24 13.32 2.22
C ALA A 84 -5.36 13.65 1.01
#